data_AF-A0A822Y2M8-F1
#
_entry.id   AF-A0A822Y2M8-F1
#
_cell.length_a   1.000
_cell.length_b   1.000
_cell.length_c   1.000
_cell.angle_alpha   90.00
_cell.angle_beta   90.00
_cell.angle_gamma   90.00
#
_symmetry.space_group_name_H-M   'P 1'
#
loop_
_entity.id
_entity.type
_entity.pdbx_description
1 polymer ?
#
loop_
_entity_poly.entity_id
_entity_poly.type
_entity_poly.pdbx_seq_one_letter_code
_entity_poly.pdbx_strand_id
1 'polypeptide(L)'
;MPIETFKPFSSWARPAFVFNTRPPSRHPCEAPHVFFFQSVVPASATEFLTTYTRRSPRWLPPCSSNGNHSADRISEVRVFSSAKRLDWIGTRRECCDFVGNSGMNVSEVRIRTCMENEGLT
;
A
#
# COMPACT_ATOMS: atom_id res chain seq x y z
N MET A 1 -10.01 -1.22 9.54
CA MET A 1 -9.16 -1.76 10.62
C MET A 1 -7.94 -2.48 10.04
N PRO A 2 -6.71 -2.20 10.51
CA PRO A 2 -5.48 -2.83 10.02
C PRO A 2 -5.40 -4.33 10.30
N ILE A 3 -4.62 -5.08 9.50
CA ILE A 3 -4.36 -6.51 9.73
C ILE A 3 -3.33 -6.67 10.86
N GLU A 4 -3.54 -7.65 11.72
CA GLU A 4 -2.56 -8.07 12.72
C GLU A 4 -1.34 -8.73 12.04
N THR A 5 -0.27 -7.96 11.89
CA THR A 5 0.96 -8.36 11.17
C THR A 5 2.03 -8.94 12.09
N PHE A 6 1.93 -8.73 13.41
CA PHE A 6 2.89 -9.21 14.41
C PHE A 6 2.20 -10.09 15.43
N LYS A 7 2.89 -11.15 15.86
CA LYS A 7 2.44 -11.93 17.01
C LYS A 7 2.99 -11.29 18.29
N PRO A 8 2.15 -11.12 19.33
CA PRO A 8 2.65 -10.66 20.62
C PRO A 8 3.64 -11.68 21.19
N PHE A 9 4.68 -11.18 21.86
CA PHE A 9 5.67 -12.02 22.53
C PHE A 9 5.09 -12.78 23.73
N SER A 10 3.99 -12.30 24.30
CA SER A 10 3.29 -12.90 25.44
C SER A 10 1.77 -12.77 25.27
N SER A 11 1.04 -13.85 25.58
CA SER A 11 -0.43 -13.87 25.56
C SER A 11 -1.10 -13.12 26.71
N TRP A 12 -0.32 -12.68 27.71
CA TRP A 12 -0.80 -11.97 28.89
C TRP A 12 -0.86 -10.45 28.73
N ALA A 13 -0.12 -9.87 27.77
CA ALA A 13 -0.17 -8.44 27.48
C ALA A 13 -1.40 -8.12 26.63
N ARG A 14 -2.52 -7.80 27.29
CA ARG A 14 -3.77 -7.37 26.64
C ARG A 14 -4.08 -5.90 26.97
N PRO A 15 -4.47 -5.09 25.96
CA PRO A 15 -4.53 -5.41 24.54
C PRO A 15 -3.14 -5.45 23.90
N ALA A 16 -2.93 -6.33 22.91
CA ALA A 16 -1.64 -6.45 22.20
C ALA A 16 -1.34 -5.24 21.31
N PHE A 17 -2.35 -4.43 20.98
CA PHE A 17 -2.26 -3.25 20.12
C PHE A 17 -3.06 -2.10 20.72
N VAL A 18 -2.60 -0.86 20.48
CA VAL A 18 -3.27 0.37 20.92
C VAL A 18 -4.46 0.78 20.03
N PHE A 19 -4.77 -0.02 19.01
CA PHE A 19 -5.89 0.17 18.08
C PHE A 19 -6.51 -1.18 17.68
N ASN A 20 -7.75 -1.13 17.19
CA ASN A 20 -8.45 -2.33 16.72
C ASN A 20 -7.77 -2.93 15.49
N THR A 21 -7.39 -4.19 15.57
CA THR A 21 -6.87 -5.00 14.46
C THR A 21 -7.92 -5.99 13.96
N ARG A 22 -7.74 -6.48 12.72
CA ARG A 22 -8.43 -7.65 12.20
C ARG A 22 -7.47 -8.83 12.03
N PRO A 23 -7.94 -10.07 12.22
CA PRO A 23 -7.13 -11.24 11.91
C PRO A 23 -6.85 -11.33 10.40
N PRO A 24 -5.73 -11.96 9.99
CA PRO A 24 -5.48 -12.28 8.59
C PRO A 24 -6.61 -13.14 7.99
N SER A 25 -7.10 -12.77 6.81
CA SER A 25 -8.11 -13.53 6.07
C SER A 25 -7.45 -14.44 5.03
N ARG A 26 -8.01 -15.63 4.81
CA ARG A 26 -7.67 -16.52 3.68
C ARG A 26 -8.61 -16.33 2.49
N HIS A 27 -9.60 -15.43 2.58
CA HIS A 27 -10.51 -15.17 1.49
C HIS A 27 -9.78 -14.42 0.35
N PRO A 28 -9.84 -14.89 -0.90
CA PRO A 28 -9.12 -14.30 -2.03
C PRO A 28 -9.37 -12.80 -2.26
N CYS A 29 -10.54 -12.29 -1.91
CA CYS A 29 -10.90 -10.88 -2.08
C CYS A 29 -10.54 -10.00 -0.87
N GLU A 30 -10.23 -10.58 0.28
CA GLU A 30 -9.95 -9.84 1.51
C GLU A 30 -8.47 -9.86 1.90
N ALA A 31 -7.77 -10.91 1.48
CA ALA A 31 -6.35 -11.08 1.71
C ALA A 31 -5.55 -10.06 0.86
N PRO A 32 -4.68 -9.24 1.45
CA PRO A 32 -3.92 -8.25 0.71
C PRO A 32 -2.84 -8.89 -0.17
N HIS A 33 -2.40 -8.17 -1.19
CA HIS A 33 -1.11 -8.44 -1.84
C HIS A 33 -0.01 -7.76 -1.01
N VAL A 34 1.03 -8.53 -0.66
CA VAL A 34 2.14 -8.03 0.18
C VAL A 34 3.36 -7.75 -0.68
N PHE A 35 3.89 -6.53 -0.54
CA PHE A 35 5.13 -6.09 -1.18
C PHE A 35 6.09 -5.58 -0.11
N PHE A 36 7.37 -5.82 -0.33
CA PHE A 36 8.44 -5.47 0.60
C PHE A 36 9.22 -4.29 0.05
N PHE A 37 9.60 -3.38 0.95
CA PHE A 37 10.49 -2.29 0.60
C PHE A 37 11.79 -2.83 -0.04
N GLN A 38 12.17 -2.25 -1.18
CA GLN A 38 13.41 -2.58 -1.87
C GLN A 38 14.40 -1.42 -1.80
N SER A 39 13.97 -0.22 -2.18
CA SER A 39 14.85 0.95 -2.25
C SER A 39 14.06 2.26 -2.25
N VAL A 40 14.78 3.33 -1.93
CA VAL A 40 14.34 4.71 -2.17
C VAL A 40 15.47 5.46 -2.86
N VAL A 41 15.14 6.14 -3.96
CA VAL A 41 16.12 6.90 -4.76
C VAL A 41 15.52 8.26 -5.16
N PRO A 42 16.33 9.31 -5.31
CA PRO A 42 15.85 10.56 -5.90
C PRO A 42 15.41 10.32 -7.34
N ALA A 43 14.17 10.67 -7.66
CA ALA A 43 13.63 10.59 -9.01
C ALA A 43 13.81 11.90 -9.78
N SER A 44 13.75 13.03 -9.07
CA SER A 44 14.02 14.36 -9.56
C SER A 44 14.54 15.25 -8.43
N ALA A 45 14.80 16.53 -8.69
CA ALA A 45 15.20 17.49 -7.65
C ALA A 45 14.16 17.63 -6.52
N THR A 46 12.90 17.25 -6.77
CA THR A 46 11.77 17.46 -5.86
C THR A 46 11.01 16.19 -5.53
N GLU A 47 11.44 15.02 -6.00
CA GLU A 47 10.69 13.77 -5.84
C GLU A 47 11.60 12.57 -5.53
N PHE A 48 11.06 11.63 -4.75
CA PHE A 48 11.64 10.34 -4.48
C PHE A 48 10.82 9.23 -5.13
N LEU A 49 11.52 8.23 -5.67
CA LEU A 49 10.94 6.97 -6.10
C LEU A 49 11.23 5.92 -5.03
N THR A 50 10.16 5.42 -4.40
CA THR A 50 10.22 4.27 -3.49
C THR A 50 9.76 3.03 -4.23
N THR A 51 10.60 2.00 -4.25
CA THR A 51 10.31 0.74 -4.94
C THR A 51 9.98 -0.34 -3.92
N TYR A 52 8.86 -1.03 -4.14
CA TYR A 52 8.44 -2.20 -3.37
C TYR A 52 8.35 -3.42 -4.30
N THR A 53 8.85 -4.56 -3.85
CA THR A 53 8.87 -5.79 -4.64
C THR A 53 8.15 -6.93 -3.96
N ARG A 54 7.55 -7.79 -4.78
CA ARG A 54 6.96 -9.03 -4.31
C ARG A 54 8.06 -10.06 -4.07
N ARG A 55 8.20 -10.52 -2.83
CA ARG A 55 9.17 -11.58 -2.47
C ARG A 55 8.58 -12.97 -2.49
N SER A 56 7.28 -13.10 -2.25
CA SER A 56 6.56 -14.37 -2.26
C SER A 56 5.21 -14.23 -2.95
N PRO A 57 4.74 -15.28 -3.65
CA PRO A 57 3.38 -15.27 -4.19
C PRO A 57 2.37 -15.37 -3.04
N ARG A 58 1.14 -14.93 -3.32
CA ARG A 58 0.06 -14.89 -2.32
C ARG A 58 -0.48 -16.28 -1.95
N TRP A 59 -0.19 -17.30 -2.77
CA TRP A 59 -0.70 -18.67 -2.63
C TRP A 59 -2.24 -18.75 -2.46
N LEU A 60 -2.95 -17.84 -3.11
CA LEU A 60 -4.41 -17.77 -3.14
C LEU A 60 -4.85 -17.54 -4.59
N PRO A 61 -6.01 -18.07 -5.01
CA PRO A 61 -6.55 -17.77 -6.33
C PRO A 61 -6.89 -16.28 -6.47
N PRO A 62 -7.08 -15.78 -7.72
CA PRO A 62 -7.67 -14.48 -7.97
C PRO A 62 -9.00 -14.27 -7.23
N CYS A 63 -9.30 -13.03 -6.86
CA CYS A 63 -10.64 -12.67 -6.42
C CYS A 63 -11.62 -12.76 -7.60
N SER A 64 -12.69 -13.53 -7.46
CA SER A 64 -13.65 -13.82 -8.53
C SER A 64 -14.88 -12.90 -8.57
N SER A 65 -15.02 -11.97 -7.62
CA SER A 65 -16.27 -11.23 -7.40
C SER A 65 -16.64 -10.28 -8.55
N ASN A 66 -15.67 -9.85 -9.38
CA ASN A 66 -15.92 -8.83 -10.42
C ASN A 66 -15.13 -9.06 -11.72
N GLY A 67 -14.73 -10.30 -12.03
CA GLY A 67 -13.95 -10.65 -13.23
C GLY A 67 -12.46 -10.90 -12.96
N ASN A 68 -11.65 -11.01 -14.02
CA ASN A 68 -10.22 -11.39 -13.93
C ASN A 68 -9.30 -10.18 -13.68
N HIS A 69 -9.63 -9.36 -12.68
CA HIS A 69 -8.85 -8.16 -12.31
C HIS A 69 -7.88 -8.44 -11.17
N SER A 70 -7.05 -9.48 -11.31
CA SER A 70 -6.06 -9.81 -10.28
C SER A 70 -4.81 -8.95 -10.35
N ALA A 71 -4.36 -8.49 -9.18
CA ALA A 71 -3.05 -7.91 -8.99
C ALA A 71 -1.93 -8.98 -8.88
N ASP A 72 -2.23 -10.26 -9.11
CA ASP A 72 -1.23 -11.35 -9.04
C ASP A 72 -0.06 -11.15 -10.01
N ARG A 73 -0.29 -10.52 -11.17
CA ARG A 73 0.76 -10.23 -12.14
C ARG A 73 1.74 -9.13 -11.73
N ILE A 74 1.41 -8.33 -10.71
CA ILE A 74 2.23 -7.20 -10.27
C ILE A 74 3.38 -7.72 -9.41
N SER A 75 4.61 -7.59 -9.90
CA SER A 75 5.83 -7.96 -9.18
C SER A 75 6.46 -6.76 -8.46
N GLU A 76 6.18 -5.54 -8.91
CA GLU A 76 6.81 -4.32 -8.42
C GLU A 76 5.78 -3.18 -8.32
N VAL A 77 5.87 -2.41 -7.23
CA VAL A 77 5.10 -1.18 -7.02
C VAL A 77 6.08 -0.04 -6.84
N ARG A 78 5.94 0.99 -7.67
CA ARG A 78 6.74 2.22 -7.65
C ARG A 78 5.89 3.34 -7.10
N VAL A 79 6.36 3.98 -6.03
CA VAL A 79 5.67 5.09 -5.38
C VAL A 79 6.50 6.36 -5.56
N PHE A 80 5.95 7.32 -6.28
CA PHE A 80 6.52 8.66 -6.42
C PHE A 80 5.97 9.56 -5.32
N SER A 81 6.86 10.16 -4.53
CA SER A 81 6.51 11.08 -3.45
C SER A 81 7.32 12.38 -3.50
N SER A 82 6.73 13.46 -2.99
CA SER A 82 7.40 14.77 -2.92
C SER A 82 8.52 14.77 -1.89
N ALA A 83 9.66 15.37 -2.23
CA ALA A 83 10.78 15.62 -1.33
C ALA A 83 10.50 16.80 -0.37
N LYS A 84 9.50 17.63 -0.65
CA LYS A 84 9.13 18.74 0.23
C LYS A 84 8.44 18.19 1.48
N ARG A 85 8.90 18.66 2.65
CA ARG A 85 8.28 18.34 3.94
C ARG A 85 6.84 18.82 3.95
N LEU A 86 5.91 17.99 4.41
CA LEU A 86 4.55 18.44 4.70
C LEU A 86 4.62 19.42 5.88
N ASP A 87 4.25 20.68 5.67
CA ASP A 87 3.73 21.54 6.73
C ASP A 87 2.57 20.79 7.41
N TRP A 88 2.75 20.54 8.69
CA TRP A 88 1.82 19.84 9.57
C TRP A 88 0.64 20.72 10.02
N ILE A 89 0.56 21.94 9.49
CA ILE A 89 -0.44 22.95 9.85
C ILE A 89 -1.60 22.84 8.85
N GLY A 90 -2.67 22.14 9.25
CA GLY A 90 -3.89 21.91 8.46
C GLY A 90 -4.23 20.43 8.24
N THR A 91 -5.48 20.13 7.89
CA THR A 91 -6.00 18.80 7.52
C THR A 91 -5.43 18.34 6.18
N ARG A 92 -4.14 18.03 6.14
CA ARG A 92 -3.47 17.58 4.93
C ARG A 92 -3.87 16.13 4.62
N ARG A 93 -4.73 15.93 3.62
CA ARG A 93 -4.95 14.64 2.97
C ARG A 93 -3.94 14.57 1.81
N GLU A 94 -3.00 13.64 1.88
CA GLU A 94 -2.27 13.23 0.68
C GLU A 94 -3.17 12.25 -0.08
N CYS A 95 -3.34 12.50 -1.38
CA CYS A 95 -4.09 11.63 -2.26
C CYS A 95 -3.13 10.83 -3.14
N CYS A 96 -3.56 9.63 -3.53
CA CYS A 96 -2.77 8.69 -4.30
C CYS A 96 -3.43 8.48 -5.66
N ASP A 97 -2.70 8.77 -6.73
CA ASP A 97 -3.12 8.44 -8.08
C ASP A 97 -2.45 7.18 -8.58
N PHE A 98 -3.22 6.37 -9.29
CA PHE A 98 -2.69 5.28 -10.09
C PHE A 98 -2.35 5.81 -11.48
N VAL A 99 -1.07 5.96 -11.78
CA VAL A 99 -0.61 6.59 -13.04
C VAL A 99 -0.62 5.58 -14.20
N GLY A 100 -0.75 4.29 -13.91
CA GLY A 100 -0.80 3.22 -14.91
C GLY A 100 0.25 2.14 -14.65
N ASN A 101 0.25 1.11 -15.50
CA ASN A 101 1.19 0.00 -15.42
C ASN A 101 2.36 0.30 -16.38
N SER A 102 3.54 0.62 -15.86
CA SER A 102 4.77 0.84 -16.65
C SER A 102 5.37 -0.52 -17.01
N GLY A 103 4.79 -1.16 -18.03
CA GLY A 103 5.02 -2.58 -18.33
C GLY A 103 3.96 -3.50 -17.71
N MET A 104 3.96 -4.80 -18.05
CA MET A 104 2.84 -5.71 -17.69
C MET A 104 2.79 -6.10 -16.19
N ASN A 105 3.87 -5.85 -15.45
CA ASN A 105 4.10 -6.32 -14.08
C ASN A 105 4.51 -5.23 -13.06
N VAL A 106 4.63 -3.96 -13.48
CA VAL A 106 5.00 -2.84 -12.61
C VAL A 106 3.84 -1.87 -12.50
N SER A 107 3.47 -1.55 -11.26
CA SER A 107 2.41 -0.60 -10.93
C SER A 107 3.02 0.71 -10.45
N GLU A 108 2.58 1.84 -10.99
CA GLU A 108 3.05 3.16 -10.58
C GLU A 108 1.97 3.93 -9.82
N VAL A 109 2.34 4.41 -8.63
CA VAL A 109 1.49 5.20 -7.73
C VAL A 109 2.17 6.54 -7.49
N ARG A 110 1.41 7.63 -7.55
CA ARG A 110 1.91 8.97 -7.27
C ARG A 110 1.17 9.57 -6.08
N ILE A 111 1.93 9.99 -5.08
CA ILE A 111 1.43 10.72 -3.92
C ILE A 111 1.45 12.21 -4.26
N ARG A 112 0.30 12.86 -4.12
CA ARG A 112 0.13 14.30 -4.42
C ARG A 112 -0.81 14.96 -3.43
N THR A 113 -0.90 16.29 -3.52
CA THR A 113 -1.97 17.04 -2.85
C THR A 113 -3.33 16.63 -3.43
N CYS A 114 -4.30 16.38 -2.56
CA CYS A 114 -5.68 16.15 -2.96
C CYS A 114 -6.25 17.35 -3.73
N MET A 115 -7.11 17.07 -4.71
CA MET A 115 -7.88 18.09 -5.41
C MET A 115 -8.99 18.65 -4.50
N GLU A 116 -9.55 19.80 -4.86
CA GLU A 116 -10.76 20.30 -4.20
C GLU A 116 -11.86 19.24 -4.27
N ASN A 117 -12.47 18.94 -3.13
CA ASN A 117 -13.49 17.90 -2.93
C ASN A 117 -13.00 16.44 -3.03
N GLU A 118 -11.70 16.18 -3.15
CA GLU A 118 -11.14 14.83 -3.04
C GLU A 118 -10.98 14.47 -1.55
N GLY A 119 -11.96 13.74 -1.03
CA GLY A 119 -12.03 13.37 0.37
C GLY A 119 -12.71 12.03 0.60
N LEU A 120 -12.42 11.41 1.75
CA LEU A 120 -13.17 10.26 2.23
C LEU A 120 -14.62 10.74 2.49
N THR A 121 -15.54 10.34 1.61
CA THR A 121 -16.99 10.49 1.77
C THR A 121 -17.56 9.26 2.46
#